data_AF-A0A1X7U1K4-F1
#
_entry.id   AF-A0A1X7U1K4-F1
#
_cell.length_a   1.000
_cell.length_b   1.000
_cell.length_c   1.000
_cell.angle_alpha   90.00
_cell.angle_beta   90.00
_cell.angle_gamma   90.00
#
_symmetry.space_group_name_H-M   'P 1'
#
loop_
_entity.id
_entity.type
_entity.pdbx_description
1 polymer ?
#
loop_
_entity_poly.entity_id
_entity_poly.type
_entity_poly.pdbx_seq_one_letter_code
_entity_poly.pdbx_strand_id
1 'polypeptide(L)'
;MLTELLREAETSVERRPSADIQLENRDDVIIQSRASKFFCGEQRTSSPFDDSSGNEAIGPAEVAILQSMVTGGHMLSFKAHFLSELPSLLPLSNTLTHLNVSFNCLQVFPKDICQLTQLKDLRLRNNPIREIPSAIRSLKSLQLLSIPFNLLTDLPQGLSCIH
;
A
#
# COMPACT_ATOMS: atom_id res chain seq x y z
N MET A 1 -55.77 20.05 -26.79
CA MET A 1 -54.34 20.43 -26.72
C MET A 1 -53.67 19.80 -25.50
N LEU A 2 -53.52 18.47 -25.44
CA LEU A 2 -52.69 17.78 -24.43
C LEU A 2 -52.30 16.34 -24.86
N THR A 3 -52.52 15.97 -26.13
CA THR A 3 -52.28 14.60 -26.64
C THR A 3 -51.12 14.51 -27.64
N GLU A 4 -50.37 15.60 -27.85
CA GLU A 4 -49.31 15.67 -28.87
C GLU A 4 -47.88 15.77 -28.31
N LEU A 5 -47.70 15.77 -26.98
CA LEU A 5 -46.38 15.86 -26.32
C LEU A 5 -45.89 14.54 -25.67
N LEU A 6 -46.59 13.42 -25.86
CA LEU A 6 -46.16 12.10 -25.34
C LEU A 6 -45.77 11.11 -26.45
N ARG A 7 -45.62 11.55 -27.70
CA ARG A 7 -45.29 10.68 -28.86
C ARG A 7 -43.85 10.81 -29.37
N GLU A 8 -42.95 11.42 -28.60
CA GLU A 8 -41.54 11.60 -28.97
C GLU A 8 -40.53 10.96 -27.99
N ALA A 9 -41.00 10.26 -26.95
CA ALA A 9 -40.10 9.64 -25.96
C ALA A 9 -39.86 8.12 -26.16
N GLU A 10 -40.56 7.45 -27.08
CA GLU A 10 -40.51 5.97 -27.22
C GLU A 10 -39.82 5.46 -28.50
N THR A 11 -39.23 6.31 -29.34
CA THR A 11 -38.67 5.92 -30.65
C THR A 11 -37.15 5.66 -30.66
N SER A 12 -36.49 5.47 -29.51
CA SER A 12 -35.06 5.12 -29.47
C SER A 12 -34.79 3.79 -28.77
N VAL A 13 -35.47 2.72 -29.18
CA VAL A 13 -35.11 1.33 -28.83
C VAL A 13 -35.01 0.51 -30.13
N GLU A 14 -34.04 0.84 -30.97
CA GLU A 14 -33.61 -0.05 -32.06
C GLU A 14 -32.47 -0.93 -31.59
N ARG A 15 -32.77 -2.23 -31.56
CA ARG A 15 -31.86 -3.35 -31.35
C ARG A 15 -30.81 -3.38 -32.47
N ARG A 16 -29.56 -3.72 -32.12
CA ARG A 16 -28.61 -4.36 -33.04
C ARG A 16 -28.00 -5.61 -32.39
N PRO A 17 -27.63 -6.60 -33.21
CA PRO A 17 -27.82 -8.01 -32.90
C PRO A 17 -26.64 -8.64 -32.15
N SER A 18 -26.95 -9.76 -31.51
CA SER A 18 -26.01 -10.75 -30.97
C SER A 18 -24.98 -11.14 -32.04
N ALA A 19 -23.71 -10.95 -31.74
CA ALA A 19 -22.61 -11.57 -32.46
C ALA A 19 -21.76 -12.33 -31.43
N ASP A 20 -21.55 -13.60 -31.72
CA ASP A 20 -20.85 -14.59 -30.92
C ASP A 20 -19.51 -14.08 -30.39
N ILE A 21 -19.33 -14.12 -29.07
CA ILE A 21 -18.02 -13.94 -28.46
C ILE A 21 -17.39 -15.33 -28.39
N GLN A 22 -16.58 -15.65 -29.39
CA GLN A 22 -15.56 -16.67 -29.26
C GLN A 22 -14.64 -16.28 -28.09
N LEU A 23 -14.64 -17.13 -27.07
CA LEU A 23 -13.67 -17.12 -25.99
C LEU A 23 -12.29 -17.48 -26.57
N GLU A 24 -11.55 -16.49 -27.04
CA GLU A 24 -10.11 -16.60 -27.18
C GLU A 24 -9.43 -15.86 -26.04
N ASN A 25 -8.75 -16.66 -25.22
CA ASN A 25 -7.81 -16.29 -24.17
C ASN A 25 -6.99 -15.05 -24.54
N ARG A 26 -7.17 -13.94 -23.80
CA ARG A 26 -6.09 -12.98 -23.53
C ARG A 26 -6.26 -12.38 -22.14
N ASP A 27 -5.32 -12.72 -21.28
CA ASP A 27 -4.95 -12.00 -20.08
C ASP A 27 -4.82 -10.51 -20.42
N ASP A 28 -5.75 -9.68 -19.93
CA ASP A 28 -5.59 -8.23 -19.70
C ASP A 28 -6.97 -7.59 -19.48
N VAL A 29 -7.56 -7.82 -18.29
CA VAL A 29 -8.69 -7.01 -17.82
C VAL A 29 -8.11 -5.71 -17.27
N ILE A 30 -7.73 -4.80 -18.17
CA ILE A 30 -7.47 -3.40 -17.85
C ILE A 30 -8.84 -2.76 -17.58
N ILE A 31 -9.15 -2.47 -16.32
CA ILE A 31 -10.32 -1.66 -15.97
C ILE A 31 -10.10 -0.27 -16.56
N GLN A 32 -10.70 0.01 -17.72
CA GLN A 32 -10.79 1.35 -18.29
C GLN A 32 -11.72 2.20 -17.42
N SER A 33 -11.19 2.70 -16.30
CA SER A 33 -11.80 3.84 -15.61
C SER A 33 -11.70 5.02 -16.57
N ARG A 34 -12.84 5.54 -17.03
CA ARG A 34 -12.93 6.75 -17.86
C ARG A 34 -12.01 7.82 -17.27
N ALA A 35 -10.93 8.15 -18.00
CA ALA A 35 -10.02 9.22 -17.63
C ALA A 35 -10.83 10.51 -17.46
N SER A 36 -10.76 11.09 -16.27
CA SER A 36 -11.36 12.39 -15.97
C SER A 36 -10.73 13.44 -16.90
N LYS A 37 -11.53 14.34 -17.46
CA LYS A 37 -11.06 15.48 -18.28
C LYS A 37 -10.10 16.41 -17.51
N PHE A 38 -10.03 16.25 -16.19
CA PHE A 38 -9.15 17.00 -15.31
C PHE A 38 -7.87 16.24 -14.92
N PHE A 39 -7.74 14.95 -15.29
CA PHE A 39 -6.62 14.08 -14.88
C PHE A 39 -6.16 13.14 -16.03
N CYS A 40 -6.13 13.65 -17.26
CA CYS A 40 -5.50 12.94 -18.39
C CYS A 40 -3.98 13.18 -18.34
N GLY A 41 -3.23 12.22 -17.81
CA GLY A 41 -1.76 12.18 -17.93
C GLY A 41 -0.99 12.11 -16.61
N GLU A 42 -1.67 12.29 -15.47
CA GLU A 42 -1.06 12.08 -14.15
C GLU A 42 -0.97 10.57 -13.91
N GLN A 43 0.12 9.96 -14.39
CA GLN A 43 0.61 8.75 -13.73
C GLN A 43 0.69 9.10 -12.24
N ARG A 44 0.20 8.22 -11.35
CA ARG A 44 0.50 8.38 -9.92
C ARG A 44 2.01 8.56 -9.83
N THR A 45 2.46 9.72 -9.41
CA THR A 45 3.89 9.95 -9.22
C THR A 45 4.36 8.83 -8.30
N SER A 46 5.45 8.16 -8.66
CA SER A 46 6.11 7.21 -7.76
C SER A 46 6.32 7.89 -6.40
N SER A 47 6.42 7.08 -5.35
CA SER A 47 6.69 7.62 -4.03
C SER A 47 7.90 8.55 -4.10
N PRO A 48 7.88 9.74 -3.48
CA PRO A 48 9.07 10.59 -3.44
C PRO A 48 10.25 9.90 -2.74
N PHE A 49 9.99 8.77 -2.09
CA PHE A 49 10.94 7.90 -1.40
C PHE A 49 11.43 6.71 -2.25
N ASP A 50 10.95 6.55 -3.49
CA ASP A 50 11.36 5.48 -4.41
C ASP A 50 12.61 5.92 -5.18
N ASP A 51 13.78 5.40 -4.81
CA ASP A 51 15.08 5.83 -5.37
C ASP A 51 15.39 5.16 -6.73
N SER A 52 14.48 5.33 -7.69
CA SER A 52 14.72 4.93 -9.08
C SER A 52 15.60 5.94 -9.84
N SER A 53 16.11 6.98 -9.16
CA SER A 53 16.79 8.11 -9.79
C SER A 53 18.31 8.01 -9.85
N GLY A 54 18.93 7.02 -9.19
CA GLY A 54 20.38 6.77 -9.28
C GLY A 54 21.24 7.96 -8.86
N ASN A 55 20.68 8.90 -8.10
CA ASN A 55 21.35 10.11 -7.69
C ASN A 55 21.95 9.87 -6.30
N GLU A 56 23.23 10.19 -6.08
CA GLU A 56 23.93 10.08 -4.78
C GLU A 56 23.35 10.97 -3.66
N ALA A 57 22.14 11.53 -3.86
CA ALA A 57 21.44 12.34 -2.89
C ALA A 57 20.72 11.44 -1.89
N ILE A 58 20.88 11.75 -0.60
CA ILE A 58 20.13 11.14 0.50
C ILE A 58 18.63 11.28 0.19
N GLY A 59 17.95 10.16 -0.02
CA GLY A 59 16.52 10.15 -0.32
C GLY A 59 15.71 10.71 0.85
N PRO A 60 14.49 11.21 0.63
CA PRO A 60 13.68 11.76 1.72
C PRO A 60 13.41 10.71 2.82
N ALA A 61 13.58 9.42 2.52
CA ALA A 61 13.35 8.30 3.42
C ALA A 61 14.49 8.19 4.42
N GLU A 62 15.74 8.25 3.91
CA GLU A 62 16.90 8.40 4.75
C GLU A 62 16.84 9.70 5.56
N VAL A 63 16.40 10.82 4.96
CA VAL A 63 16.26 12.08 5.72
C VAL A 63 15.29 11.92 6.89
N ALA A 64 14.16 11.25 6.70
CA ALA A 64 13.20 10.98 7.77
C ALA A 64 13.79 10.05 8.85
N ILE A 65 14.58 9.05 8.46
CA ILE A 65 15.31 8.18 9.39
C ILE A 65 16.30 9.00 10.22
N LEU A 66 17.13 9.81 9.56
CA LEU A 66 18.11 10.68 10.22
C LEU A 66 17.43 11.69 11.15
N GLN A 67 16.33 12.29 10.73
CA GLN A 67 15.54 13.19 11.58
C GLN A 67 14.97 12.47 12.81
N SER A 68 14.49 11.24 12.62
CA SER A 68 14.05 10.40 13.75
C SER A 68 15.22 10.15 14.70
N MET A 69 16.42 9.83 14.21
CA MET A 69 17.62 9.65 15.03
C MET A 69 17.95 10.91 15.85
N VAL A 70 17.89 12.10 15.22
CA VAL A 70 18.15 13.38 15.90
C VAL A 70 17.10 13.67 16.98
N THR A 71 15.86 13.23 16.79
CA THR A 71 14.75 13.45 17.74
C THR A 71 14.63 12.35 18.80
N GLY A 72 15.64 11.48 18.93
CA GLY A 72 15.72 10.42 19.95
C GLY A 72 15.42 9.00 19.43
N GLY A 73 15.03 8.87 18.15
CA GLY A 73 14.88 7.59 17.45
C GLY A 73 13.71 6.74 17.92
N HIS A 74 12.83 7.27 18.78
CA HIS A 74 11.76 6.48 19.40
C HIS A 74 10.55 6.27 18.49
N MET A 75 10.27 7.21 17.58
CA MET A 75 9.09 7.20 16.73
C MET A 75 9.45 7.50 15.28
N LEU A 76 8.90 6.72 14.36
CA LEU A 76 9.03 6.91 12.93
C LEU A 76 7.69 6.66 12.25
N SER A 77 7.30 7.56 11.34
CA SER A 77 6.05 7.46 10.61
C SER A 77 6.26 7.74 9.13
N PHE A 78 5.93 6.76 8.31
CA PHE A 78 5.85 6.85 6.85
C PHE A 78 4.42 6.68 6.35
N LYS A 79 3.44 7.20 7.09
CA LYS A 79 2.02 7.03 6.74
C LYS A 79 1.69 7.76 5.43
N ALA A 80 0.98 7.08 4.52
CA ALA A 80 0.46 7.66 3.28
C ALA A 80 1.55 8.24 2.36
N HIS A 81 2.63 7.47 2.17
CA HIS A 81 3.73 7.84 1.30
C HIS A 81 3.84 6.98 0.06
N PHE A 82 2.85 6.13 -0.22
CA PHE A 82 2.81 5.25 -1.38
C PHE A 82 4.05 4.37 -1.51
N LEU A 83 4.69 4.02 -0.39
CA LEU A 83 5.90 3.20 -0.38
C LEU A 83 5.62 1.82 -0.96
N SER A 84 6.38 1.44 -1.98
CA SER A 84 6.42 0.08 -2.51
C SER A 84 7.33 -0.81 -1.65
N GLU A 85 8.44 -0.23 -1.21
CA GLU A 85 9.44 -0.86 -0.34
C GLU A 85 9.82 0.11 0.79
N LEU A 86 10.34 -0.44 1.90
CA LEU A 86 10.70 0.34 3.07
C LEU A 86 12.24 0.46 3.13
N PRO A 87 12.80 1.66 3.33
CA PRO A 87 14.25 1.84 3.46
C PRO A 87 14.83 1.09 4.66
N SER A 88 16.16 0.97 4.68
CA SER A 88 16.84 0.28 5.77
C SER A 88 16.63 0.95 7.13
N LEU A 89 15.94 0.26 8.05
CA LEU A 89 15.70 0.74 9.42
C LEU A 89 16.78 0.32 10.42
N LEU A 90 17.87 -0.29 9.95
CA LEU A 90 18.97 -0.78 10.79
C LEU A 90 19.52 0.27 11.77
N PRO A 91 19.68 1.57 11.40
CA PRO A 91 20.18 2.59 12.32
C PRO A 91 19.29 2.81 13.56
N LEU A 92 18.00 2.47 13.45
CA LEU A 92 16.99 2.69 14.48
C LEU A 92 16.63 1.40 15.25
N SER A 93 17.31 0.28 14.96
CA SER A 93 17.02 -1.05 15.52
C SER A 93 17.00 -1.12 17.06
N ASN A 94 17.82 -0.31 17.72
CA ASN A 94 17.96 -0.31 19.19
C ASN A 94 17.14 0.78 19.89
N THR A 95 16.55 1.74 19.16
CA THR A 95 15.90 2.92 19.74
C THR A 95 14.42 3.03 19.41
N LEU A 96 13.99 2.45 18.30
CA LEU A 96 12.64 2.61 17.76
C LEU A 96 11.62 1.80 18.54
N THR A 97 10.60 2.50 19.03
CA THR A 97 9.51 1.94 19.83
C THR A 97 8.17 2.02 19.11
N HIS A 98 7.96 3.01 18.24
CA HIS A 98 6.72 3.21 17.50
C HIS A 98 7.00 3.36 16.00
N LEU A 99 6.50 2.43 15.19
CA LEU A 99 6.61 2.46 13.74
C LEU A 99 5.22 2.49 13.09
N ASN A 100 4.96 3.54 12.30
CA ASN A 100 3.74 3.64 11.53
C ASN A 100 4.03 3.71 10.02
N VAL A 101 3.66 2.67 9.29
CA VAL A 101 3.81 2.55 7.84
C VAL A 101 2.46 2.24 7.19
N SER A 102 1.39 2.75 7.80
CA SER A 102 0.02 2.56 7.31
C SER A 102 -0.24 3.34 6.02
N PHE A 103 -1.19 2.86 5.20
CA PHE A 103 -1.57 3.49 3.93
C PHE A 103 -0.42 3.57 2.92
N ASN A 104 0.35 2.49 2.79
CA ASN A 104 1.36 2.36 1.74
C ASN A 104 0.99 1.21 0.78
N CYS A 105 1.88 0.94 -0.17
CA CYS A 105 1.71 -0.08 -1.20
C CYS A 105 2.62 -1.30 -0.94
N LEU A 106 2.99 -1.55 0.33
CA LEU A 106 3.88 -2.64 0.70
C LEU A 106 3.22 -3.99 0.38
N GLN A 107 3.73 -4.68 -0.65
CA GLN A 107 3.26 -6.03 -1.02
C GLN A 107 3.91 -7.11 -0.17
N VAL A 108 5.15 -6.86 0.26
CA VAL A 108 5.96 -7.77 1.06
C VAL A 108 6.26 -7.12 2.41
N PHE A 109 6.24 -7.91 3.48
CA PHE A 109 6.63 -7.44 4.80
C PHE A 109 8.15 -7.19 4.85
N PRO A 110 8.62 -6.00 5.25
CA PRO A 110 10.05 -5.70 5.32
C PRO A 110 10.75 -6.48 6.45
N LYS A 111 11.76 -7.27 6.11
CA LYS A 111 12.51 -8.08 7.08
C LYS A 111 13.25 -7.23 8.12
N ASP A 112 13.63 -6.01 7.76
CA ASP A 112 14.33 -5.08 8.67
C ASP A 112 13.48 -4.69 9.87
N ILE A 113 12.14 -4.67 9.72
CA ILE A 113 11.24 -4.45 10.86
C ILE A 113 11.47 -5.53 11.92
N CYS A 114 11.74 -6.78 11.54
CA CYS A 114 11.98 -7.86 12.49
C CYS A 114 13.23 -7.63 13.35
N GLN A 115 14.17 -6.79 12.93
CA GLN A 115 15.39 -6.49 13.70
C GLN A 115 15.15 -5.45 14.81
N LEU A 116 13.98 -4.82 14.84
CA LEU A 116 13.63 -3.77 15.81
C LEU A 116 13.22 -4.37 17.17
N THR A 117 14.21 -4.79 17.97
CA THR A 117 13.97 -5.52 19.25
C THR A 117 13.22 -4.70 20.31
N GLN A 118 13.30 -3.37 20.25
CA GLN A 118 12.62 -2.44 21.18
C GLN A 118 11.24 -1.98 20.69
N LEU A 119 10.78 -2.46 19.53
CA LEU A 119 9.51 -2.03 18.94
C LEU A 119 8.34 -2.47 19.81
N LYS A 120 7.47 -1.52 20.17
CA LYS A 120 6.26 -1.73 20.99
C LYS A 120 4.98 -1.59 20.19
N ASP A 121 4.92 -0.62 19.27
CA ASP A 121 3.75 -0.34 18.43
C ASP A 121 4.15 -0.41 16.95
N LEU A 122 3.56 -1.36 16.23
CA LEU A 122 3.73 -1.54 14.78
C LEU A 122 2.40 -1.39 14.07
N ARG A 123 2.29 -0.40 13.19
CA ARG A 123 1.08 -0.14 12.38
C ARG A 123 1.37 -0.28 10.89
N LEU A 124 0.73 -1.28 10.29
CA LEU A 124 0.81 -1.68 8.89
C LEU A 124 -0.58 -1.66 8.22
N ARG A 125 -1.51 -0.87 8.76
CA ARG A 125 -2.90 -0.80 8.24
C ARG A 125 -2.91 -0.38 6.78
N ASN A 126 -3.79 -1.00 5.97
CA ASN A 126 -4.01 -0.61 4.58
C ASN A 126 -2.72 -0.71 3.74
N ASN A 127 -2.13 -1.90 3.72
CA ASN A 127 -1.06 -2.29 2.82
C ASN A 127 -1.45 -3.61 2.13
N PRO A 128 -1.04 -3.88 0.89
CA PRO A 128 -1.34 -5.15 0.21
C PRO A 128 -0.42 -6.31 0.65
N ILE A 129 -0.09 -6.42 1.95
CA ILE A 129 0.81 -7.47 2.48
C ILE A 129 0.11 -8.82 2.43
N ARG A 130 0.76 -9.80 1.80
CA ARG A 130 0.23 -11.18 1.65
C ARG A 130 0.66 -12.13 2.75
N GLU A 131 1.88 -11.96 3.24
CA GLU A 131 2.48 -12.84 4.25
C GLU A 131 3.25 -12.02 5.29
N ILE A 132 3.24 -12.50 6.52
CA ILE A 132 4.12 -12.00 7.59
C ILE A 132 5.19 -13.07 7.81
N PRO A 133 6.49 -12.71 7.80
CA PRO A 133 7.56 -13.67 7.98
C PRO A 133 7.57 -14.23 9.41
N SER A 134 8.01 -15.49 9.55
CA SER A 134 8.25 -16.12 10.85
C SER A 134 9.27 -15.38 11.73
N ALA A 135 10.08 -14.53 11.10
CA ALA A 135 11.01 -13.62 11.75
C ALA A 135 10.32 -12.60 12.67
N ILE A 136 9.00 -12.34 12.55
CA ILE A 136 8.25 -11.47 13.47
C ILE A 136 8.44 -11.85 14.96
N ARG A 137 8.79 -13.12 15.25
CA ARG A 137 9.11 -13.63 16.59
C ARG A 137 10.25 -12.90 17.31
N SER A 138 11.13 -12.20 16.58
CA SER A 138 12.24 -11.46 17.20
C SER A 138 11.77 -10.16 17.87
N LEU A 139 10.55 -9.71 17.60
CA LEU A 139 9.93 -8.53 18.21
C LEU A 139 9.39 -8.83 19.60
N LYS A 140 10.29 -9.13 20.54
CA LYS A 140 9.94 -9.51 21.91
C LYS A 140 9.24 -8.41 22.72
N SER A 141 9.44 -7.14 22.33
CA SER A 141 8.86 -5.99 23.04
C SER A 141 7.52 -5.53 22.46
N LEU A 142 7.00 -6.23 21.43
CA LEU A 142 5.83 -5.79 20.68
C LEU A 142 4.56 -5.95 21.50
N GLN A 143 3.88 -4.84 21.76
CA GLN A 143 2.62 -4.80 22.52
C GLN A 143 1.42 -4.63 21.61
N LEU A 144 1.59 -3.92 20.48
CA LEU A 144 0.52 -3.62 19.54
C LEU A 144 1.00 -3.91 18.12
N LEU A 145 0.29 -4.83 17.45
CA LEU A 145 0.42 -5.10 16.02
C LEU A 145 -0.89 -4.76 15.33
N SER A 146 -0.91 -3.72 14.51
CA SER A 146 -2.08 -3.32 13.72
C SER A 146 -1.86 -3.63 12.24
N ILE A 147 -2.53 -4.68 11.76
CA ILE A 147 -2.49 -5.16 10.37
C ILE A 147 -3.87 -5.19 9.66
N PRO A 148 -4.88 -4.35 9.99
CA PRO A 148 -6.16 -4.41 9.30
C PRO A 148 -6.05 -3.92 7.85
N PHE A 149 -6.94 -4.41 6.98
CA PHE A 149 -6.95 -4.08 5.55
C PHE A 149 -5.63 -4.48 4.84
N ASN A 150 -5.14 -5.68 5.15
CA ASN A 150 -4.10 -6.36 4.39
C ASN A 150 -4.68 -7.57 3.64
N LEU A 151 -3.87 -8.20 2.77
CA LEU A 151 -4.26 -9.37 1.96
C LEU A 151 -3.71 -10.67 2.57
N LEU A 152 -3.64 -10.75 3.89
CA LEU A 152 -3.05 -11.88 4.61
C LEU A 152 -3.90 -13.13 4.38
N THR A 153 -3.30 -14.16 3.79
CA THR A 153 -3.92 -15.48 3.65
C THR A 153 -3.73 -16.31 4.91
N ASP A 154 -2.55 -16.21 5.52
CA ASP A 154 -2.14 -16.98 6.69
C ASP A 154 -1.43 -16.08 7.71
N LEU A 155 -1.60 -16.42 8.98
CA LEU A 155 -0.84 -15.82 10.07
C LEU A 155 0.34 -16.75 10.42
N PRO A 156 1.57 -16.23 10.52
CA PRO A 156 2.72 -17.07 10.85
C PRO A 156 2.64 -17.56 12.29
N GLN A 157 3.10 -18.79 12.52
CA GLN A 157 3.27 -19.34 13.87
C GLN A 157 4.18 -18.47 14.77
N GLY A 158 5.01 -17.60 14.18
CA GLY A 158 5.83 -16.65 14.93
C GLY A 158 5.01 -15.70 15.83
N LEU A 159 3.75 -15.41 15.49
CA LEU A 159 2.87 -14.57 16.31
C LEU A 159 2.42 -15.24 17.60
N SER A 160 2.31 -16.59 17.64
CA SER A 160 1.91 -17.30 18.87
C SER A 160 3.03 -17.37 19.91
N CYS A 161 4.27 -17.07 19.52
CA CYS A 161 5.45 -17.18 20.38
C CYS A 161 5.95 -15.82 20.89
N ILE A 162 5.24 -14.73 20.61
CA ILE A 162 5.54 -13.41 21.16
C ILE A 162 4.93 -13.40 22.58
N HIS A 163 5.80 -13.47 23.59
CA HIS A 163 5.43 -13.59 25.01
C HIS A 163 5.64 -12.26 25.75
#